data_AF-A0A525WMZ5-F1
#
_entry.id   AF-A0A525WMZ5-F1
#
_cell.length_a   1.000
_cell.length_b   1.000
_cell.length_c   1.000
_cell.angle_alpha   90.00
_cell.angle_beta   90.00
_cell.angle_gamma   90.00
#
_symmetry.space_group_name_H-M   'P 1'
#
loop_
_entity.id
_entity.type
_entity.pdbx_description
1 polymer ?
#
loop_
_entity_poly.entity_id
_entity_poly.type
_entity_poly.pdbx_seq_one_letter_code
_entity_poly.pdbx_strand_id
1 'polypeptide(L)'
;MKNPLGNMGNILKQAQAMQTKMAKVQEQASTKTATGTAGGGSVRVTANGAMEIVGMVIDPEVVKSGDVEMVQDLVMVASNDALKRAREMMA
;
A
#
# COMPACT_ATOMS: atom_id res chain seq x y z
N MET A 1 31.70 38.37 -3.51
CA MET A 1 30.45 37.99 -2.80
C MET A 1 29.75 36.90 -3.60
N LYS A 2 29.43 35.74 -3.00
CA LYS A 2 28.70 34.67 -3.69
C LYS A 2 27.28 35.16 -3.99
N ASN A 3 26.87 35.08 -5.25
CA ASN A 3 25.62 35.65 -5.76
C ASN A 3 24.40 34.86 -5.23
N PRO A 4 23.56 35.42 -4.35
CA PRO A 4 22.45 34.70 -3.70
C PRO A 4 21.40 34.17 -4.69
N LEU A 5 21.22 34.87 -5.82
CA LEU A 5 20.22 34.56 -6.85
C LEU A 5 20.57 33.32 -7.68
N GLY A 6 21.87 33.09 -7.95
CA GLY A 6 22.32 31.88 -8.65
C GLY A 6 22.18 30.62 -7.79
N ASN A 7 22.34 30.77 -6.46
CA ASN A 7 22.08 29.69 -5.51
C ASN A 7 20.58 29.36 -5.45
N MET A 8 19.71 30.38 -5.50
CA MET A 8 18.25 30.20 -5.50
C MET A 8 17.73 29.50 -6.75
N GLY A 9 18.24 29.83 -7.94
CA GLY A 9 17.85 29.16 -9.19
C GLY A 9 18.18 27.67 -9.22
N ASN A 10 19.32 27.27 -8.63
CA ASN A 10 19.69 25.87 -8.50
C ASN A 10 18.83 25.13 -7.48
N ILE A 11 18.48 25.77 -6.35
CA ILE A 11 17.56 25.21 -5.34
C ILE A 11 16.18 24.96 -5.96
N LEU A 12 15.63 25.92 -6.73
CA LEU A 12 14.33 25.77 -7.39
C LEU A 12 14.31 24.59 -8.37
N LYS A 13 15.36 24.42 -9.18
CA LYS A 13 15.47 23.28 -10.10
C LYS A 13 15.55 21.93 -9.36
N GLN A 14 16.31 21.87 -8.27
CA GLN A 14 16.39 20.65 -7.45
C GLN A 14 15.06 20.32 -6.77
N ALA A 15 14.35 21.32 -6.24
CA ALA A 15 13.03 21.15 -5.65
C ALA A 15 12.01 20.62 -6.68
N GLN A 16 12.03 21.16 -7.90
CA GLN A 16 11.14 20.71 -8.97
C GLN A 16 11.44 19.26 -9.38
N ALA A 17 12.71 18.90 -9.53
CA ALA A 17 13.11 17.52 -9.83
C ALA A 17 12.71 16.54 -8.71
N MET A 18 12.84 16.96 -7.46
CA MET A 18 12.38 16.19 -6.30
C MET A 18 10.86 16.01 -6.32
N GLN A 19 10.10 17.06 -6.61
CA GLN A 19 8.64 17.00 -6.70
C GLN A 19 8.18 15.99 -7.75
N THR A 20 8.75 16.02 -8.96
CA THR A 20 8.44 15.06 -10.02
C THR A 20 8.83 13.63 -9.63
N LYS A 21 10.00 13.44 -9.01
CA LYS A 21 10.44 12.12 -8.55
C LYS A 21 9.51 11.55 -7.48
N MET A 22 9.09 12.37 -6.52
CA MET A 22 8.16 11.96 -5.46
C MET A 22 6.79 11.59 -6.03
N ALA A 23 6.26 12.37 -6.98
CA ALA A 23 5.00 12.05 -7.65
C ALA A 23 5.06 10.69 -8.35
N LYS A 24 6.15 10.40 -9.06
CA LYS A 24 6.36 9.11 -9.74
C LYS A 24 6.48 7.94 -8.76
N VAL A 25 7.19 8.14 -7.64
CA VAL A 25 7.29 7.11 -6.59
C VAL A 25 5.91 6.81 -6.00
N GLN A 26 5.11 7.84 -5.73
CA GLN A 26 3.75 7.68 -5.22
C GLN A 26 2.85 6.92 -6.21
N GLU A 27 2.89 7.28 -7.49
CA GLU A 27 2.13 6.60 -8.55
C GLU A 27 2.53 5.13 -8.70
N GLN A 28 3.83 4.84 -8.65
CA GLN A 28 4.33 3.46 -8.70
C GLN A 28 3.93 2.65 -7.46
N ALA A 29 3.90 3.28 -6.28
CA ALA A 29 3.45 2.64 -5.05
C ALA A 29 1.96 2.29 -5.12
N SER A 30 1.12 3.16 -5.68
CA SER A 30 -0.34 2.92 -5.78
C SER A 30 -0.73 1.88 -6.83
N THR A 31 0.09 1.63 -7.85
CA THR A 31 -0.24 0.72 -8.97
C THR A 31 0.17 -0.73 -8.73
N LYS A 32 1.22 -0.97 -7.95
CA LYS A 32 1.63 -2.34 -7.58
C LYS A 32 0.78 -2.84 -6.43
N THR A 33 0.35 -4.10 -6.49
CA THR A 33 -0.50 -4.72 -5.47
C THR A 33 0.03 -6.08 -5.02
N ALA A 34 -0.27 -6.42 -3.77
CA ALA A 34 0.01 -7.72 -3.18
C ALA A 34 -1.24 -8.22 -2.44
N THR A 35 -1.49 -9.53 -2.48
CA THR A 35 -2.64 -10.16 -1.83
C THR A 35 -2.18 -10.98 -0.63
N GLY A 36 -2.77 -10.71 0.53
CA GLY A 36 -2.67 -11.54 1.74
C GLY A 36 -3.91 -12.40 1.92
N THR A 37 -3.77 -13.51 2.66
CA THR A 37 -4.84 -14.50 2.82
C THR A 37 -4.95 -15.03 4.24
N ALA A 38 -6.14 -15.43 4.66
CA ALA A 38 -6.39 -16.15 5.91
C ALA A 38 -7.40 -17.30 5.71
N GLY A 39 -7.48 -18.22 6.67
CA GLY A 39 -8.48 -19.29 6.70
C GLY A 39 -8.41 -20.23 5.48
N GLY A 40 -7.20 -20.58 5.04
CA GLY A 40 -7.03 -21.43 3.84
C GLY A 40 -7.35 -20.74 2.52
N GLY A 41 -7.49 -19.41 2.50
CA GLY A 41 -7.85 -18.64 1.31
C GLY A 41 -9.29 -18.16 1.29
N SER A 42 -10.08 -18.50 2.31
CA SER A 42 -11.46 -18.06 2.46
C SER A 42 -11.59 -16.55 2.69
N VAL A 43 -10.55 -15.88 3.18
CA VAL A 43 -10.44 -14.42 3.17
C VAL A 43 -9.19 -14.03 2.40
N ARG A 44 -9.34 -13.13 1.41
CA ARG A 44 -8.26 -12.55 0.62
C ARG A 44 -8.36 -11.02 0.65
N VAL A 45 -7.26 -10.35 0.98
CA VAL A 45 -7.18 -8.89 1.04
C VAL A 45 -6.05 -8.43 0.13
N THR A 46 -6.30 -7.41 -0.69
CA THR A 46 -5.30 -6.85 -1.60
C THR A 46 -4.92 -5.46 -1.12
N ALA A 47 -3.62 -5.23 -0.92
CA ALA A 47 -3.04 -3.94 -0.57
C ALA A 47 -2.10 -3.45 -1.68
N ASN A 48 -2.04 -2.13 -1.88
CA ASN A 48 -1.06 -1.51 -2.78
C ASN A 48 0.24 -1.15 -2.04
N GLY A 49 1.30 -0.82 -2.80
CA GLY A 49 2.57 -0.34 -2.24
C GLY A 49 2.50 1.00 -1.51
N ALA A 50 1.39 1.74 -1.62
CA ALA A 50 1.10 2.93 -0.81
C ALA A 50 0.47 2.58 0.55
N MET A 51 0.40 1.29 0.90
CA MET A 51 -0.16 0.77 2.15
C MET A 51 -1.67 0.96 2.29
N GLU A 52 -2.39 1.01 1.17
CA GLU A 52 -3.84 1.11 1.12
C GLU A 52 -4.44 -0.26 0.77
N ILE A 53 -5.50 -0.66 1.48
CA ILE A 53 -6.30 -1.82 1.07
C ILE A 53 -7.19 -1.41 -0.10
N VAL A 54 -7.03 -2.08 -1.23
CA VAL A 54 -7.71 -1.78 -2.50
C VAL A 54 -8.69 -2.87 -2.94
N GLY A 55 -8.76 -3.98 -2.19
CA GLY A 55 -9.73 -5.04 -2.47
C GLY A 55 -9.83 -6.07 -1.34
N MET A 56 -10.99 -6.71 -1.24
CA MET A 56 -11.26 -7.77 -0.26
C MET A 56 -12.28 -8.77 -0.84
N VAL A 57 -12.03 -10.06 -0.63
CA VAL A 57 -12.95 -11.15 -0.98
C VAL A 57 -13.07 -12.07 0.23
N ILE A 58 -14.30 -12.36 0.62
CA ILE A 58 -14.64 -13.29 1.71
C ILE A 58 -15.52 -14.38 1.13
N ASP A 59 -15.18 -15.63 1.38
CA ASP A 59 -15.98 -16.79 1.01
C ASP A 59 -17.34 -16.72 1.73
N PRO A 60 -18.48 -16.81 1.00
CA PRO A 60 -19.80 -16.79 1.60
C PRO A 60 -20.01 -17.85 2.69
N GLU A 61 -19.34 -19.00 2.62
CA GLU A 61 -19.46 -20.06 3.63
C GLU A 61 -18.92 -19.63 5.00
N VAL A 62 -17.87 -18.79 5.02
CA VAL A 62 -17.34 -18.21 6.27
C VAL A 62 -18.38 -17.30 6.92
N VAL A 63 -19.11 -16.51 6.13
CA VAL A 63 -20.15 -15.61 6.63
C VAL A 63 -21.39 -16.38 7.09
N LYS A 64 -21.78 -17.43 6.34
CA LYS A 64 -22.93 -18.28 6.65
C LYS A 64 -22.79 -19.06 7.96
N SER A 65 -21.56 -19.31 8.42
CA SER A 65 -21.30 -19.95 9.72
C SER A 65 -21.94 -19.18 10.90
N GLY A 66 -22.15 -17.87 10.75
CA GLY A 66 -22.68 -16.99 11.79
C GLY A 66 -21.66 -16.63 12.87
N ASP A 67 -20.43 -17.15 12.80
CA ASP A 67 -19.36 -16.85 13.75
C ASP A 67 -18.64 -15.56 13.37
N VAL A 68 -19.16 -14.45 13.90
CA VAL A 68 -18.63 -13.11 13.64
C VAL A 68 -17.20 -12.94 14.15
N GLU A 69 -16.85 -13.57 15.27
CA GLU A 69 -15.52 -13.47 15.88
C GLU A 69 -14.47 -14.11 14.96
N MET A 70 -14.78 -15.29 14.41
CA MET A 70 -13.94 -15.92 13.39
C MET A 70 -13.76 -15.02 12.16
N VAL A 71 -14.84 -14.43 11.62
CA VAL A 71 -14.73 -13.55 10.44
C VAL A 71 -13.83 -12.34 10.72
N GLN A 72 -13.97 -11.74 11.90
CA GLN A 72 -13.14 -10.60 12.32
C GLN A 72 -11.66 -10.98 12.40
N ASP A 73 -11.34 -12.14 12.99
CA ASP A 73 -9.96 -12.63 13.07
C ASP A 73 -9.36 -12.88 11.68
N LEU A 74 -10.11 -13.58 10.80
CA LEU A 74 -9.65 -13.85 9.44
C LEU A 74 -9.39 -12.58 8.63
N VAL A 75 -10.26 -11.56 8.76
CA VAL A 75 -10.06 -10.26 8.12
C VAL A 75 -8.83 -9.55 8.67
N MET A 76 -8.63 -9.57 9.99
CA MET A 76 -7.45 -8.97 10.63
C MET A 76 -6.16 -9.64 10.14
N VAL A 77 -6.12 -10.98 10.12
CA VAL A 77 -4.96 -11.74 9.67
C VAL A 77 -4.66 -11.47 8.19
N ALA A 78 -5.66 -11.58 7.31
CA ALA A 78 -5.46 -11.36 5.87
C ALA A 78 -5.03 -9.92 5.55
N SER A 79 -5.58 -8.93 6.27
CA SER A 79 -5.21 -7.52 6.08
C SER A 79 -3.76 -7.25 6.48
N ASN A 80 -3.32 -7.78 7.62
CA ASN A 80 -1.94 -7.63 8.07
C ASN A 80 -0.95 -8.35 7.13
N ASP A 81 -1.32 -9.53 6.63
CA ASP A 81 -0.51 -10.26 5.63
C ASP A 81 -0.39 -9.45 4.32
N ALA A 82 -1.50 -8.87 3.83
CA ALA A 82 -1.50 -8.03 2.63
C ALA A 82 -0.58 -6.81 2.78
N LEU A 83 -0.67 -6.09 3.91
CA LEU A 83 0.18 -4.94 4.20
C LEU A 83 1.65 -5.33 4.37
N LYS A 84 1.93 -6.49 4.97
CA LYS A 84 3.30 -7.01 5.08
C LYS A 84 3.90 -7.28 3.70
N ARG A 85 3.17 -7.99 2.84
CA ARG A 85 3.60 -8.29 1.46
C ARG A 85 3.74 -7.03 0.62
N ALA A 86 2.85 -6.06 0.79
CA ALA A 86 2.96 -4.76 0.12
C ALA A 86 4.25 -4.01 0.50
N ARG A 87 4.65 -4.05 1.78
CA ARG A 87 5.95 -3.52 2.21
C ARG A 87 7.13 -4.27 1.59
N GLU A 88 7.09 -5.60 1.60
CA GLU A 88 8.15 -6.44 1.04
C GLU A 88 8.31 -6.23 -0.48
N MET A 89 7.21 -6.00 -1.20
CA MET A 89 7.21 -5.69 -2.63
C MET A 89 7.86 -4.35 -2.98
N MET A 90 7.91 -3.42 -2.02
CA MET A 90 8.48 -2.08 -2.19
C MET A 90 9.91 -1.95 -1.65
N ALA A 91 10.40 -2.95 -0.93
CA ALA A 91 11.78 -3.05 -0.44
C ALA A 91 12.74 -3.46 -1.56
#